data_AF-A0A9Q1CEG4-F1
#
_entry.id   AF-A0A9Q1CEG4-F1
#
_cell.length_a   1.000
_cell.length_b   1.000
_cell.length_c   1.000
_cell.angle_alpha   90.00
_cell.angle_beta   90.00
_cell.angle_gamma   90.00
#
_symmetry.space_group_name_H-M   'P 1'
#
loop_
_entity.id
_entity.type
_entity.pdbx_description
1 polymer ?
#
loop_
_entity_poly.entity_id
_entity_poly.type
_entity_poly.pdbx_seq_one_letter_code
_entity_poly.pdbx_strand_id
1 'polypeptide(L)'
;MGMQSFNAKYCCVWCKCPSHLRFDTNREWPMLDEQKGARTVEEISAFAQSKGKSVQFGCASAPLFSVIPVSRVVPDTLHLFLRIADQLIGHILVELNTRDNLPKKSAGAFNIEKHHNIHKFELFIQSLGIEWMFCVDKASNLITARDFTGPELWKIMTNISLSEIIPDHPKLSNIEQLWKSFIALIVELKSQIEGEDLVKFQHAAKAWLGLFCEVYLSKDVTPYMLVLAYHLPESLRLHGNLSLFNQQGLEKLNDRITSWFFRATSHKGTVAFQQIMEKQNRINFLGKSCSRTGVKLICSKCKGKGHNVRTCPQR
;
A
#
# COMPACT_ATOMS: atom_id res chain seq x y z
N MET A 1 -5.19 -17.47 -6.98
CA MET A 1 -5.80 -18.41 -6.01
C MET A 1 -7.28 -18.70 -6.26
N GLY A 2 -7.89 -18.22 -7.36
CA GLY A 2 -9.28 -18.60 -7.67
C GLY A 2 -10.35 -18.06 -6.71
N MET A 3 -10.04 -16.96 -6.03
CA MET A 3 -10.93 -16.30 -5.06
C MET A 3 -11.78 -15.24 -5.74
N GLN A 4 -12.96 -14.98 -5.17
CA GLN A 4 -13.82 -13.85 -5.51
C GLN A 4 -13.13 -12.50 -5.21
N SER A 5 -13.74 -11.42 -5.70
CA SER A 5 -13.21 -10.07 -5.55
C SER A 5 -13.08 -9.64 -4.08
N PHE A 6 -12.29 -8.60 -3.84
CA PHE A 6 -12.03 -8.04 -2.52
C PHE A 6 -13.29 -7.64 -1.73
N ASN A 7 -14.35 -7.25 -2.44
CA ASN A 7 -15.62 -6.84 -1.84
C ASN A 7 -16.52 -8.02 -1.46
N ALA A 8 -16.12 -9.26 -1.78
CA ALA A 8 -16.88 -10.45 -1.44
C ALA A 8 -16.96 -10.66 0.08
N LYS A 9 -18.04 -11.33 0.52
CA LYS A 9 -18.22 -11.72 1.93
C LYS A 9 -17.02 -12.50 2.45
N TYR A 10 -16.43 -13.37 1.64
CA TYR A 10 -15.26 -14.19 1.98
C TYR A 10 -14.11 -13.92 1.00
N CYS A 11 -13.41 -12.81 1.17
CA CYS A 11 -12.34 -12.41 0.27
C CYS A 11 -10.94 -12.85 0.71
N CYS A 12 -10.76 -13.27 1.97
CA CYS A 12 -9.44 -13.60 2.49
C CYS A 12 -8.89 -14.88 1.82
N VAL A 13 -7.65 -14.79 1.36
CA VAL A 13 -6.94 -15.90 0.70
C VAL A 13 -6.57 -17.00 1.68
N TRP A 14 -6.31 -16.66 2.95
CA TRP A 14 -5.80 -17.59 3.95
C TRP A 14 -6.87 -18.22 4.84
N CYS A 15 -7.95 -17.48 5.15
CA CYS A 15 -8.98 -17.94 6.07
C CYS A 15 -10.41 -17.72 5.52
N LYS A 16 -11.38 -18.39 6.15
CA LYS A 16 -12.82 -18.30 5.84
C LYS A 16 -13.55 -17.23 6.67
N CYS A 17 -12.84 -16.22 7.17
CA CYS A 17 -13.43 -15.08 7.89
C CYS A 17 -14.42 -14.30 6.99
N PRO A 18 -15.71 -14.17 7.37
CA PRO A 18 -16.65 -13.34 6.64
C PRO A 18 -16.47 -11.85 6.99
N SER A 19 -16.82 -10.96 6.05
CA SER A 19 -16.69 -9.51 6.19
C SER A 19 -17.21 -8.94 7.51
N HIS A 20 -18.42 -9.34 7.91
CA HIS A 20 -19.07 -8.87 9.14
C HIS A 20 -18.47 -9.40 10.45
N LEU A 21 -17.45 -10.28 10.43
CA LEU A 21 -16.79 -10.77 11.64
C LEU A 21 -15.32 -10.33 11.74
N ARG A 22 -14.81 -9.56 10.78
CA ARG A 22 -13.41 -9.10 10.78
C ARG A 22 -13.07 -8.20 11.98
N PHE A 23 -14.07 -7.50 12.53
CA PHE A 23 -13.91 -6.63 13.70
C PHE A 23 -13.78 -7.39 15.02
N ASP A 24 -14.21 -8.66 15.07
CA ASP A 24 -14.28 -9.43 16.31
C ASP A 24 -12.88 -9.95 16.69
N THR A 25 -12.21 -9.22 17.58
CA THR A 25 -10.86 -9.55 18.07
C THR A 25 -10.82 -10.75 19.03
N ASN A 26 -11.99 -11.23 19.49
CA ASN A 26 -12.10 -12.42 20.33
C ASN A 26 -12.05 -13.72 19.53
N ARG A 27 -12.18 -13.64 18.20
CA ARG A 27 -12.05 -14.79 17.30
C ARG A 27 -10.63 -14.93 16.79
N GLU A 28 -10.29 -16.14 16.38
CA GLU A 28 -9.03 -16.43 15.72
C GLU A 28 -9.27 -16.80 14.27
N TRP A 29 -8.40 -16.30 13.40
CA TRP A 29 -8.45 -16.53 11.96
C TRP A 29 -7.07 -16.97 11.45
N PRO A 30 -6.65 -18.20 11.77
CA PRO A 30 -5.30 -18.64 11.47
C PRO A 30 -5.06 -18.94 9.99
N MET A 31 -3.81 -18.94 9.56
CA MET A 31 -3.37 -19.31 8.21
C MET A 31 -3.16 -20.82 8.04
N LEU A 32 -2.94 -21.55 9.13
CA LEU A 32 -2.52 -22.96 9.10
C LEU A 32 -3.53 -23.93 9.70
N ASP A 33 -4.41 -23.48 10.61
CA ASP A 33 -5.35 -24.36 11.31
C ASP A 33 -6.69 -24.42 10.58
N GLU A 34 -6.91 -25.53 9.86
CA GLU A 34 -8.11 -25.79 9.07
C GLU A 34 -9.38 -25.88 9.92
N GLN A 35 -9.29 -26.38 11.15
CA GLN A 35 -10.44 -26.48 12.07
C GLN A 35 -10.94 -25.10 12.48
N LYS A 36 -10.02 -24.13 12.56
CA LYS A 36 -10.32 -22.71 12.81
C LYS A 36 -10.55 -21.90 11.51
N GLY A 37 -10.66 -22.58 10.37
CA GLY A 37 -11.10 -21.98 9.12
C GLY A 37 -9.97 -21.49 8.21
N ALA A 38 -8.73 -21.95 8.39
CA ALA A 38 -7.70 -21.83 7.35
C ALA A 38 -8.14 -22.54 6.05
N ARG A 39 -7.57 -22.12 4.93
CA ARG A 39 -7.87 -22.65 3.59
C ARG A 39 -6.74 -23.50 3.05
N THR A 40 -7.11 -24.50 2.25
CA THR A 40 -6.18 -25.31 1.47
C THR A 40 -6.47 -25.18 -0.03
N VAL A 41 -5.50 -25.56 -0.86
CA VAL A 41 -5.66 -25.53 -2.33
C VAL A 41 -6.74 -26.53 -2.77
N GLU A 42 -6.77 -27.68 -2.12
CA GLU A 42 -7.71 -28.77 -2.32
C GLU A 42 -9.13 -28.29 -2.00
N GLU A 43 -9.31 -27.62 -0.85
CA GLU A 43 -10.60 -27.05 -0.45
C GLU A 43 -11.08 -25.99 -1.44
N ILE A 44 -10.20 -25.08 -1.88
CA ILE A 44 -10.55 -24.06 -2.87
C ILE A 44 -11.02 -24.72 -4.18
N SER A 45 -10.29 -25.74 -4.65
CA SER A 45 -10.61 -26.46 -5.88
C SER A 45 -11.94 -27.21 -5.77
N ALA A 46 -12.21 -27.86 -4.64
CA ALA A 46 -13.46 -28.56 -4.38
C ALA A 46 -14.66 -27.60 -4.37
N PHE A 47 -14.54 -26.45 -3.68
CA PHE A 47 -15.63 -25.46 -3.65
C PHE A 47 -15.88 -24.83 -5.02
N ALA A 48 -14.83 -24.56 -5.80
CA ALA A 48 -14.97 -24.01 -7.15
C ALA A 48 -15.75 -24.93 -8.11
N GLN A 49 -15.67 -26.25 -7.92
CA GLN A 49 -16.42 -27.23 -8.71
C GLN A 49 -17.88 -27.37 -8.27
N SER A 50 -18.20 -27.02 -7.02
CA SER A 50 -19.53 -27.14 -6.43
C SER A 50 -20.50 -26.01 -6.80
N LYS A 51 -20.68 -25.75 -8.10
CA LYS A 51 -21.67 -24.79 -8.62
C LYS A 51 -23.08 -25.23 -8.21
N GLY A 52 -23.69 -24.55 -7.22
CA GLY A 52 -25.06 -24.81 -6.75
C GLY A 52 -25.23 -25.09 -5.25
N LYS A 53 -24.15 -25.20 -4.46
CA LYS A 53 -24.25 -25.31 -2.99
C LYS A 53 -24.18 -23.93 -2.32
N SER A 54 -24.92 -23.76 -1.22
CA SER A 54 -25.24 -22.46 -0.59
C SER A 54 -24.05 -21.69 0.00
N VAL A 55 -22.87 -22.30 0.19
CA VAL A 55 -21.69 -21.60 0.73
C VAL A 55 -20.41 -22.05 0.02
N GLN A 56 -19.94 -21.25 -0.94
CA GLN A 56 -18.67 -21.48 -1.65
C GLN A 56 -17.47 -20.80 -0.98
N PHE A 57 -17.66 -20.16 0.19
CA PHE A 57 -16.64 -19.39 0.91
C PHE A 57 -15.79 -18.47 0.02
N GLY A 58 -16.37 -17.91 -1.04
CA GLY A 58 -15.65 -17.04 -1.97
C GLY A 58 -14.69 -17.74 -2.95
N CYS A 59 -14.73 -19.07 -3.07
CA CYS A 59 -13.96 -19.83 -4.07
C CYS A 59 -14.70 -19.82 -5.41
N ALA A 60 -14.17 -19.10 -6.40
CA ALA A 60 -14.78 -18.90 -7.71
C ALA A 60 -14.23 -19.85 -8.80
N SER A 61 -12.95 -20.19 -8.72
CA SER A 61 -12.28 -21.05 -9.71
C SER A 61 -11.16 -21.84 -9.06
N ALA A 62 -10.70 -22.91 -9.72
CA ALA A 62 -9.54 -23.65 -9.25
C ALA A 62 -8.27 -22.75 -9.31
N PRO A 63 -7.36 -22.83 -8.33
CA PRO A 63 -6.11 -22.07 -8.38
C PRO A 63 -5.26 -22.46 -9.60
N LEU A 64 -4.78 -21.47 -10.35
CA LEU A 64 -3.88 -21.69 -11.50
C LEU A 64 -2.58 -22.37 -11.08
N PHE A 65 -2.04 -21.99 -9.92
CA PHE A 65 -0.83 -22.55 -9.35
C PHE A 65 -1.17 -23.42 -8.13
N SER A 66 -1.79 -24.58 -8.38
CA SER A 66 -2.19 -25.53 -7.32
C SER A 66 -0.99 -26.11 -6.54
N VAL A 67 0.22 -26.06 -7.11
CA VAL A 67 1.45 -26.53 -6.46
C VAL A 67 1.88 -25.62 -5.29
N ILE A 68 1.41 -24.37 -5.25
CA ILE A 68 1.79 -23.41 -4.21
C ILE A 68 0.76 -23.48 -3.08
N PRO A 69 1.13 -23.96 -1.87
CA PRO A 69 0.22 -23.96 -0.73
C PRO A 69 -0.24 -22.55 -0.39
N VAL A 70 -1.47 -22.41 0.09
CA VAL A 70 -2.03 -21.12 0.55
C VAL A 70 -1.14 -20.47 1.61
N SER A 71 -0.56 -21.27 2.51
CA SER A 71 0.36 -20.81 3.55
C SER A 71 1.68 -20.22 3.04
N ARG A 72 2.05 -20.48 1.78
CA ARG A 72 3.25 -19.95 1.12
C ARG A 72 2.95 -18.68 0.31
N VAL A 73 1.70 -18.25 0.23
CA VAL A 73 1.32 -16.96 -0.37
C VAL A 73 1.62 -15.87 0.66
N VAL A 74 2.69 -15.10 0.42
CA VAL A 74 3.14 -14.05 1.35
C VAL A 74 2.30 -12.78 1.17
N PRO A 75 1.79 -12.18 2.26
CA PRO A 75 1.12 -10.89 2.19
C PRO A 75 2.02 -9.78 1.66
N ASP A 76 1.49 -8.92 0.78
CA ASP A 76 2.22 -7.75 0.31
C ASP A 76 2.16 -6.61 1.32
N THR A 77 3.30 -6.33 1.96
CA THR A 77 3.42 -5.27 2.97
C THR A 77 3.33 -3.86 2.37
N LEU A 78 3.71 -3.68 1.09
CA LEU A 78 3.61 -2.37 0.42
C LEU A 78 2.15 -1.98 0.27
N HIS A 79 1.35 -2.81 -0.41
CA HIS A 79 -0.06 -2.52 -0.63
C HIS A 79 -0.88 -2.54 0.66
N LEU A 80 -0.49 -3.34 1.65
CA LEU A 80 -1.09 -3.28 2.99
C LEU A 80 -0.91 -1.89 3.61
N PHE A 81 0.30 -1.34 3.58
CA PHE A 81 0.55 0.02 4.07
C PHE A 81 -0.31 1.04 3.33
N LEU A 82 -0.28 1.03 1.99
CA LEU A 82 -1.02 2.00 1.18
C LEU A 82 -2.51 1.99 1.51
N ARG A 83 -3.12 0.80 1.52
CA ARG A 83 -4.58 0.67 1.68
C ARG A 83 -5.06 1.02 3.08
N ILE A 84 -4.27 0.74 4.12
CA ILE A 84 -4.64 1.13 5.48
C ILE A 84 -4.38 2.64 5.69
N ALA A 85 -3.28 3.18 5.17
CA ALA A 85 -3.00 4.61 5.24
C ALA A 85 -4.09 5.44 4.53
N ASP A 86 -4.52 5.01 3.34
CA ASP A 86 -5.64 5.64 2.61
C ASP A 86 -6.92 5.67 3.44
N GLN A 87 -7.23 4.59 4.17
CA GLN A 87 -8.41 4.55 5.05
C GLN A 87 -8.28 5.54 6.21
N LEU A 88 -7.12 5.59 6.87
CA LEU A 88 -6.87 6.51 7.97
C LEU A 88 -6.98 7.97 7.53
N ILE A 89 -6.35 8.33 6.40
CA ILE A 89 -6.48 9.67 5.81
C ILE A 89 -7.93 9.94 5.38
N GLY A 90 -8.60 8.95 4.79
CA GLY A 90 -10.00 9.05 4.39
C GLY A 90 -10.92 9.42 5.56
N HIS A 91 -10.69 8.85 6.74
CA HIS A 91 -11.43 9.23 7.95
C HIS A 91 -11.18 10.68 8.38
N ILE A 92 -9.93 11.16 8.29
CA ILE A 92 -9.62 12.57 8.57
C ILE A 92 -10.30 13.48 7.55
N LEU A 93 -10.25 13.14 6.26
CA LEU A 93 -10.91 13.92 5.23
C LEU A 93 -12.43 13.97 5.42
N VAL A 94 -13.07 12.87 5.82
CA VAL A 94 -14.50 12.85 6.16
C VAL A 94 -14.79 13.79 7.32
N GLU A 95 -14.00 13.73 8.41
CA GLU A 95 -14.16 14.61 9.56
C GLU A 95 -14.03 16.10 9.19
N LEU A 96 -12.98 16.46 8.44
CA LEU A 96 -12.76 17.84 7.98
C LEU A 96 -13.88 18.31 7.05
N ASN A 97 -14.33 17.46 6.12
CA ASN A 97 -15.45 17.76 5.23
C ASN A 97 -16.75 17.98 6.01
N THR A 98 -16.99 17.20 7.06
CA THR A 98 -18.17 17.36 7.93
C THR A 98 -18.11 18.68 8.68
N ARG A 99 -16.95 19.08 9.21
CA ARG A 99 -16.78 20.39 9.89
C ARG A 99 -17.02 21.57 8.95
N ASP A 100 -16.54 21.47 7.71
CA ASP A 100 -16.70 22.52 6.69
C ASP A 100 -18.04 22.48 5.96
N ASN A 101 -18.92 21.51 6.24
CA ASN A 101 -20.15 21.24 5.50
C ASN A 101 -19.92 21.21 3.98
N LEU A 102 -18.83 20.55 3.55
CA LEU A 102 -18.36 20.59 2.18
C LEU A 102 -19.34 19.85 1.25
N PRO A 103 -19.80 20.49 0.15
CA PRO A 103 -20.73 19.85 -0.76
C PRO A 103 -20.04 18.73 -1.54
N LYS A 104 -20.75 17.63 -1.82
CA LYS A 104 -20.19 16.53 -2.64
C LYS A 104 -20.02 16.92 -4.11
N LYS A 105 -20.75 17.93 -4.58
CA LYS A 105 -20.75 18.39 -5.96
C LYS A 105 -20.62 19.89 -6.05
N SER A 106 -19.97 20.37 -7.12
CA SER A 106 -19.92 21.79 -7.47
C SER A 106 -20.25 21.96 -8.95
N ALA A 107 -21.13 22.90 -9.27
CA ALA A 107 -21.50 23.23 -10.65
C ALA A 107 -20.44 24.10 -11.37
N GLY A 108 -19.37 24.49 -10.67
CA GLY A 108 -18.31 25.35 -11.20
C GLY A 108 -17.01 25.21 -10.41
N ALA A 109 -16.10 26.19 -10.56
CA ALA A 109 -14.81 26.20 -9.87
C ALA A 109 -14.99 26.04 -8.35
N PHE A 110 -14.32 25.05 -7.77
CA PHE A 110 -14.31 24.81 -6.33
C PHE A 110 -13.25 25.69 -5.68
N ASN A 111 -13.66 26.59 -4.79
CA ASN A 111 -12.73 27.43 -4.03
C ASN A 111 -12.51 26.84 -2.64
N ILE A 112 -11.36 26.19 -2.45
CA ILE A 112 -10.97 25.54 -1.21
C ILE A 112 -10.74 26.54 -0.06
N GLU A 113 -10.31 27.77 -0.32
CA GLU A 113 -10.00 28.78 0.72
C GLU A 113 -11.22 29.14 1.56
N LYS A 114 -12.44 28.89 1.04
CA LYS A 114 -13.70 29.07 1.76
C LYS A 114 -13.96 27.97 2.81
N HIS A 115 -13.22 26.88 2.77
CA HIS A 115 -13.38 25.70 3.62
C HIS A 115 -12.16 25.59 4.55
N HIS A 116 -12.28 26.19 5.74
CA HIS A 116 -11.15 26.42 6.64
C HIS A 116 -10.38 25.15 7.00
N ASN A 117 -11.07 24.07 7.38
CA ASN A 117 -10.44 22.86 7.89
C ASN A 117 -9.74 22.08 6.77
N ILE A 118 -10.40 21.93 5.61
CA ILE A 118 -9.83 21.27 4.44
C ILE A 118 -8.70 22.07 3.81
N HIS A 119 -8.81 23.41 3.74
CA HIS A 119 -7.72 24.25 3.26
C HIS A 119 -6.51 24.19 4.19
N LYS A 120 -6.72 24.15 5.51
CA LYS A 120 -5.64 23.92 6.48
C LYS A 120 -4.92 22.60 6.23
N PHE A 121 -5.66 21.53 5.94
CA PHE A 121 -5.07 20.24 5.56
C PHE A 121 -4.28 20.35 4.25
N GLU A 122 -4.81 21.02 3.22
CA GLU A 122 -4.09 21.27 1.96
C GLU A 122 -2.77 22.03 2.18
N LEU A 123 -2.78 23.10 2.99
CA LEU A 123 -1.58 23.85 3.33
C LEU A 123 -0.54 22.98 4.06
N PHE A 124 -0.98 22.10 4.96
CA PHE A 124 -0.10 21.11 5.59
C PHE A 124 0.52 20.18 4.53
N ILE A 125 -0.27 19.63 3.60
CA ILE A 125 0.24 18.77 2.53
C ILE A 125 1.26 19.52 1.65
N GLN A 126 0.97 20.76 1.28
CA GLN A 126 1.88 21.61 0.50
C GLN A 126 3.19 21.90 1.26
N SER A 127 3.14 22.06 2.58
CA SER A 127 4.35 22.24 3.41
C SER A 127 5.30 21.05 3.37
N LEU A 128 4.80 19.84 3.05
CA LEU A 128 5.61 18.63 2.84
C LEU A 128 6.22 18.54 1.42
N GLY A 129 6.01 19.56 0.59
CA GLY A 129 6.40 19.59 -0.82
C GLY A 129 5.57 18.66 -1.70
N ILE A 130 4.31 18.43 -1.33
CA ILE A 130 3.37 17.56 -2.06
C ILE A 130 2.36 18.45 -2.77
N GLU A 131 2.32 18.39 -4.11
CA GLU A 131 1.32 19.10 -4.89
C GLU A 131 0.00 18.34 -4.86
N TRP A 132 -0.94 18.80 -4.03
CA TRP A 132 -2.26 18.18 -3.87
C TRP A 132 -3.32 19.26 -3.93
N MET A 133 -4.35 19.03 -4.74
CA MET A 133 -5.45 19.98 -4.96
C MET A 133 -6.73 19.24 -5.28
N PHE A 134 -7.86 19.86 -4.94
CA PHE A 134 -9.17 19.41 -5.35
C PHE A 134 -9.49 19.81 -6.79
N CYS A 135 -10.15 18.92 -7.50
CA CYS A 135 -10.71 19.17 -8.81
C CYS A 135 -12.19 18.82 -8.83
N VAL A 136 -12.92 19.44 -9.76
CA VAL A 136 -14.30 19.08 -10.04
C VAL A 136 -14.29 18.19 -11.27
N ASP A 137 -14.75 16.96 -11.11
CA ASP A 137 -14.90 16.04 -12.22
C ASP A 137 -15.93 16.58 -13.21
N LYS A 138 -15.52 16.76 -14.46
CA LYS A 138 -16.34 17.43 -15.49
C LYS A 138 -17.62 16.65 -15.84
N ALA A 139 -17.64 15.33 -15.65
CA ALA A 139 -18.77 14.49 -16.01
C ALA A 139 -19.81 14.39 -14.88
N SER A 140 -19.34 14.25 -13.64
CA SER A 140 -20.18 13.97 -12.47
C SER A 140 -20.42 15.18 -11.58
N ASN A 141 -19.68 16.28 -11.80
CA ASN A 141 -19.58 17.46 -10.94
C ASN A 141 -19.08 17.13 -9.52
N LEU A 142 -18.51 15.94 -9.29
CA LEU A 142 -18.00 15.54 -7.99
C LEU A 142 -16.71 16.29 -7.68
N ILE A 143 -16.61 16.77 -6.44
CA ILE A 143 -15.35 17.29 -5.91
C ILE A 143 -14.49 16.09 -5.51
N THR A 144 -13.34 15.95 -6.17
CA THR A 144 -12.39 14.87 -5.96
C THR A 144 -10.99 15.43 -5.78
N ALA A 145 -10.09 14.64 -5.22
CA ALA A 145 -8.68 14.93 -5.18
C ALA A 145 -7.93 13.71 -5.70
N ARG A 146 -6.69 13.91 -6.17
CA ARG A 146 -5.85 12.78 -6.56
C ARG A 146 -5.50 11.93 -5.34
N ASP A 147 -5.24 10.64 -5.60
CA ASP A 147 -4.67 9.75 -4.60
C ASP A 147 -3.22 10.14 -4.27
N PHE A 148 -2.78 9.77 -3.07
CA PHE A 148 -1.40 9.92 -2.64
C PHE A 148 -0.57 8.71 -3.07
N THR A 149 0.67 8.96 -3.51
CA THR A 149 1.64 7.90 -3.79
C THR A 149 2.20 7.34 -2.49
N GLY A 150 2.81 6.14 -2.53
CA GLY A 150 3.41 5.53 -1.33
C GLY A 150 4.43 6.41 -0.58
N PRO A 151 5.36 7.09 -1.28
CA PRO A 151 6.26 8.05 -0.62
C PRO A 151 5.55 9.25 0.01
N GLU A 152 4.48 9.74 -0.61
CA GLU A 152 3.67 10.85 -0.09
C GLU A 152 2.90 10.42 1.17
N LEU A 153 2.22 9.26 1.12
CA LEU A 153 1.57 8.66 2.29
C LEU A 153 2.56 8.49 3.45
N TRP A 154 3.76 7.97 3.18
CA TRP A 154 4.79 7.84 4.21
C TRP A 154 5.15 9.19 4.85
N LYS A 155 5.36 10.24 4.04
CA LYS A 155 5.64 11.59 4.56
C LYS A 155 4.48 12.13 5.40
N ILE A 156 3.25 12.01 4.92
CA ILE A 156 2.06 12.48 5.63
C ILE A 156 1.94 11.78 6.98
N MET A 157 1.93 10.45 6.97
CA MET A 157 1.72 9.65 8.18
C MET A 157 2.80 9.84 9.25
N THR A 158 4.02 10.25 8.86
CA THR A 158 5.14 10.46 9.78
C THR A 158 5.30 11.90 10.27
N ASN A 159 4.69 12.89 9.60
CA ASN A 159 4.85 14.32 9.92
C ASN A 159 3.55 15.00 10.35
N ILE A 160 2.40 14.32 10.24
CA ILE A 160 1.11 14.92 10.61
C ILE A 160 1.01 15.18 12.11
N SER A 161 0.57 16.39 12.45
CA SER A 161 0.17 16.78 13.80
C SER A 161 -1.36 16.74 13.87
N LEU A 162 -1.93 15.63 14.34
CA LEU A 162 -3.40 15.46 14.34
C LEU A 162 -4.10 16.47 15.27
N SER A 163 -3.46 16.87 16.35
CA SER A 163 -3.95 17.94 17.23
C SER A 163 -4.08 19.29 16.53
N GLU A 164 -3.25 19.56 15.52
CA GLU A 164 -3.37 20.74 14.68
C GLU A 164 -4.43 20.57 13.58
N ILE A 165 -4.55 19.38 12.99
CA ILE A 165 -5.48 19.14 11.87
C ILE A 165 -6.94 19.05 12.34
N ILE A 166 -7.21 18.34 13.43
CA ILE A 166 -8.55 18.15 14.00
C ILE A 166 -8.56 18.56 15.48
N PRO A 167 -8.37 19.86 15.79
CA PRO A 167 -8.41 20.33 17.18
C PRO A 167 -9.78 20.01 17.80
N ASP A 168 -9.78 19.79 19.11
CA ASP A 168 -10.96 19.52 19.94
C ASP A 168 -11.77 18.26 19.55
N HIS A 169 -11.20 17.36 18.74
CA HIS A 169 -11.86 16.10 18.45
C HIS A 169 -12.00 15.25 19.75
N PRO A 170 -13.20 14.77 20.12
CA PRO A 170 -13.43 14.08 21.40
C PRO A 170 -12.54 12.85 21.61
N LYS A 171 -12.16 12.18 20.52
CA LYS A 171 -11.28 11.00 20.51
C LYS A 171 -9.85 11.27 20.04
N LEU A 172 -9.38 12.53 20.07
CA LEU A 172 -8.09 12.93 19.50
C LEU A 172 -6.93 12.05 19.99
N SER A 173 -6.83 11.82 21.29
CA SER A 173 -5.78 10.96 21.89
C SER A 173 -5.77 9.56 21.29
N ASN A 174 -6.95 8.95 21.12
CA ASN A 174 -7.06 7.59 20.57
C ASN A 174 -6.74 7.56 19.07
N ILE A 175 -7.11 8.60 18.31
CA ILE A 175 -6.75 8.73 16.88
C ILE A 175 -5.22 8.89 16.73
N GLU A 176 -4.59 9.72 17.57
CA GLU A 176 -3.14 9.86 17.57
C GLU A 176 -2.43 8.55 17.89
N GLN A 177 -2.88 7.86 18.93
CA GLN A 177 -2.34 6.55 19.29
C GLN A 177 -2.51 5.55 18.14
N LEU A 178 -3.67 5.55 17.48
CA LEU A 178 -3.96 4.67 16.34
C LEU A 178 -2.99 4.90 15.17
N TRP A 179 -2.72 6.15 14.82
CA TRP A 179 -1.78 6.49 13.73
C TRP A 179 -0.33 6.17 14.12
N LYS A 180 0.09 6.53 15.34
CA LYS A 180 1.45 6.26 15.84
C LYS A 180 1.74 4.77 15.90
N SER A 181 0.82 3.98 16.46
CA SER A 181 0.96 2.53 16.56
C SER A 181 0.91 1.85 15.19
N PHE A 182 0.11 2.34 14.24
CA PHE A 182 0.15 1.85 12.86
C PHE A 182 1.55 2.02 12.25
N ILE A 183 2.13 3.22 12.35
CA ILE A 183 3.45 3.49 11.79
C ILE A 183 4.54 2.67 12.47
N ALA A 184 4.46 2.48 13.79
CA ALA A 184 5.36 1.59 14.52
C ALA A 184 5.34 0.16 13.94
N LEU A 185 4.16 -0.43 13.75
CA LEU A 185 4.00 -1.75 13.13
C LEU A 185 4.63 -1.81 11.73
N ILE A 186 4.41 -0.80 10.89
CA ILE A 186 4.97 -0.77 9.53
C ILE A 186 6.50 -0.58 9.53
N VAL A 187 7.07 0.14 10.50
CA VAL A 187 8.52 0.26 10.67
C VAL A 187 9.12 -1.08 11.06
N GLU A 188 8.52 -1.78 12.02
CA GLU A 188 8.98 -3.10 12.47
C GLU A 188 9.02 -4.12 11.32
N LEU A 189 8.01 -4.13 10.45
CA LEU A 189 7.93 -5.02 9.27
C LEU A 189 9.08 -4.88 8.25
N LYS A 190 9.90 -3.82 8.36
CA LYS A 190 11.08 -3.63 7.50
C LYS A 190 12.30 -4.42 7.97
N SER A 191 12.21 -5.11 9.11
CA SER A 191 13.28 -5.86 9.74
C SER A 191 12.89 -7.32 9.95
N GLN A 192 13.85 -8.13 10.38
CA GLN A 192 13.60 -9.49 10.84
C GLN A 192 12.92 -9.44 12.22
N ILE A 193 11.83 -10.20 12.39
CA ILE A 193 11.05 -10.25 13.65
C ILE A 193 10.88 -11.71 14.05
N GLU A 194 11.39 -12.09 15.22
CA GLU A 194 11.39 -13.48 15.71
C GLU A 194 11.21 -13.52 17.23
N GLY A 195 10.98 -14.72 17.77
CA GLY A 195 10.94 -14.96 19.22
C GLY A 195 9.92 -14.08 19.96
N GLU A 196 10.39 -13.39 21.02
CA GLU A 196 9.56 -12.52 21.86
C GLU A 196 9.03 -11.31 21.10
N ASP A 197 9.81 -10.76 20.16
CA ASP A 197 9.40 -9.59 19.37
C ASP A 197 8.25 -9.93 18.43
N LEU A 198 8.19 -11.17 17.93
CA LEU A 198 7.05 -11.65 17.15
C LEU A 198 5.75 -11.68 17.99
N VAL A 199 5.85 -12.10 19.25
CA VAL A 199 4.72 -12.12 20.17
C VAL A 199 4.25 -10.70 20.48
N LYS A 200 5.19 -9.77 20.69
CA LYS A 200 4.88 -8.33 20.88
C LYS A 200 4.20 -7.75 19.64
N PHE A 201 4.73 -8.02 18.45
CA PHE A 201 4.13 -7.59 17.19
C PHE A 201 2.70 -8.11 17.04
N GLN A 202 2.47 -9.40 17.33
CA GLN A 202 1.14 -10.01 17.26
C GLN A 202 0.13 -9.31 18.20
N HIS A 203 0.52 -9.05 19.44
CA HIS A 203 -0.33 -8.33 20.39
C HIS A 203 -0.58 -6.89 19.94
N ALA A 204 0.45 -6.18 19.48
CA ALA A 204 0.34 -4.81 19.01
C ALA A 204 -0.58 -4.71 17.78
N ALA A 205 -0.48 -5.63 16.82
CA ALA A 205 -1.32 -5.66 15.62
C ALA A 205 -2.80 -5.93 15.96
N LYS A 206 -3.09 -6.85 16.89
CA LYS A 206 -4.45 -7.08 17.37
C LYS A 206 -5.00 -5.90 18.17
N ALA A 207 -4.18 -5.31 19.05
CA ALA A 207 -4.57 -4.14 19.84
C ALA A 207 -4.87 -2.93 18.93
N TRP A 208 -4.07 -2.74 17.88
CA TRP A 208 -4.30 -1.73 16.86
C TRP A 208 -5.66 -1.89 16.18
N LEU A 209 -6.03 -3.12 15.79
CA LEU A 209 -7.34 -3.39 15.19
C LEU A 209 -8.49 -3.11 16.17
N GLY A 210 -8.33 -3.46 17.45
CA GLY A 210 -9.30 -3.14 18.50
C GLY A 210 -9.49 -1.63 18.65
N LEU A 211 -8.39 -0.88 18.74
CA LEU A 211 -8.40 0.58 18.82
C LEU A 211 -9.06 1.21 17.59
N PHE A 212 -8.80 0.70 16.39
CA PHE A 212 -9.45 1.16 15.16
C PHE A 212 -10.98 1.06 15.26
N CYS A 213 -11.49 -0.09 15.72
CA CYS A 213 -12.92 -0.33 15.86
C CYS A 213 -13.56 0.60 16.91
N GLU A 214 -12.85 0.87 18.01
CA GLU A 214 -13.32 1.79 19.07
C GLU A 214 -13.37 3.25 18.60
N VAL A 215 -12.32 3.69 17.91
CA VAL A 215 -12.17 5.07 17.43
C VAL A 215 -13.28 5.42 16.44
N TYR A 216 -13.45 4.60 15.40
CA TYR A 216 -14.40 4.91 14.33
C TYR A 216 -15.79 4.30 14.53
N LEU A 217 -16.01 3.56 15.63
CA LEU A 217 -17.26 2.83 15.92
C LEU A 217 -17.73 1.98 14.73
N SER A 218 -16.78 1.52 13.92
CA SER A 218 -17.04 0.87 12.66
C SER A 218 -16.75 -0.62 12.75
N LYS A 219 -17.67 -1.40 12.19
CA LYS A 219 -17.47 -2.83 11.96
C LYS A 219 -16.91 -3.11 10.56
N ASP A 220 -16.69 -2.06 9.76
CA ASP A 220 -16.21 -2.13 8.39
C ASP A 220 -14.69 -2.28 8.34
N VAL A 221 -14.20 -3.39 8.92
CA VAL A 221 -12.79 -3.74 8.89
C VAL A 221 -12.42 -4.23 7.49
N THR A 222 -11.41 -3.59 6.90
CA THR A 222 -10.94 -3.95 5.58
C THR A 222 -10.19 -5.29 5.60
N PRO A 223 -10.13 -6.02 4.48
CA PRO A 223 -9.31 -7.22 4.36
C PRO A 223 -7.83 -6.99 4.70
N TYR A 224 -7.25 -5.83 4.39
CA TYR A 224 -5.86 -5.52 4.76
C TYR A 224 -5.66 -5.36 6.27
N MET A 225 -6.66 -4.81 6.99
CA MET A 225 -6.65 -4.75 8.45
C MET A 225 -6.74 -6.13 9.09
N LEU A 226 -7.56 -7.04 8.53
CA LEU A 226 -7.59 -8.45 8.92
C LEU A 226 -6.20 -9.10 8.72
N VAL A 227 -5.58 -8.87 7.55
CA VAL A 227 -4.24 -9.40 7.25
C VAL A 227 -3.21 -8.89 8.24
N LEU A 228 -3.24 -7.60 8.58
CA LEU A 228 -2.34 -7.02 9.58
C LEU A 228 -2.46 -7.71 10.93
N ALA A 229 -3.68 -7.89 11.44
CA ALA A 229 -3.91 -8.41 12.79
C ALA A 229 -3.68 -9.92 12.92
N TYR A 230 -3.98 -10.71 11.89
CA TYR A 230 -3.99 -12.18 11.99
C TYR A 230 -2.94 -12.87 11.11
N HIS A 231 -2.72 -12.37 9.89
CA HIS A 231 -1.92 -13.10 8.90
C HIS A 231 -0.46 -12.64 8.82
N LEU A 232 -0.15 -11.37 9.12
CA LEU A 232 1.23 -10.92 9.21
C LEU A 232 2.03 -11.63 10.32
N PRO A 233 1.52 -11.81 11.56
CA PRO A 233 2.26 -12.54 12.59
C PRO A 233 2.57 -14.00 12.20
N GLU A 234 1.62 -14.71 11.57
CA GLU A 234 1.88 -16.07 11.10
C GLU A 234 2.85 -16.11 9.91
N SER A 235 2.74 -15.15 9.00
CA SER A 235 3.70 -15.03 7.89
C SER A 235 5.11 -14.72 8.39
N LEU A 236 5.25 -13.87 9.41
CA LEU A 236 6.53 -13.61 10.08
C LEU A 236 7.05 -14.88 10.78
N ARG A 237 6.19 -15.68 11.41
CA ARG A 237 6.60 -16.97 11.98
C ARG A 237 7.18 -17.93 10.92
N LEU A 238 6.63 -17.91 9.71
CA LEU A 238 7.06 -18.79 8.62
C LEU A 238 8.30 -18.28 7.86
N HIS A 239 8.50 -16.97 7.81
CA HIS A 239 9.48 -16.36 6.91
C HIS A 239 10.51 -15.44 7.60
N GLY A 240 10.30 -15.06 8.85
CA GLY A 240 11.13 -14.16 9.66
C GLY A 240 11.07 -12.71 9.19
N ASN A 241 11.53 -12.44 7.96
CA ASN A 241 11.59 -11.10 7.39
C ASN A 241 10.72 -10.97 6.14
N LEU A 242 9.58 -10.28 6.27
CA LEU A 242 8.66 -10.03 5.15
C LEU A 242 9.15 -8.95 4.18
N SER A 243 10.12 -8.12 4.57
CA SER A 243 10.68 -7.09 3.70
C SER A 243 11.36 -7.69 2.45
N LEU A 244 11.75 -8.97 2.51
CA LEU A 244 12.35 -9.70 1.39
C LEU A 244 11.35 -10.05 0.29
N PHE A 245 10.04 -10.01 0.59
CA PHE A 245 8.96 -10.44 -0.31
C PHE A 245 8.10 -9.27 -0.81
N ASN A 246 8.45 -8.02 -0.48
CA ASN A 246 7.67 -6.86 -0.87
C ASN A 246 7.68 -6.67 -2.40
N GLN A 247 6.61 -6.09 -2.94
CA GLN A 247 6.46 -5.90 -4.40
C GLN A 247 7.07 -4.60 -4.93
N GLN A 248 7.80 -3.84 -4.12
CA GLN A 248 8.37 -2.56 -4.54
C GLN A 248 9.34 -2.70 -5.73
N GLY A 249 10.07 -3.82 -5.80
CA GLY A 249 10.96 -4.11 -6.91
C GLY A 249 10.22 -4.30 -8.24
N LEU A 250 9.04 -4.93 -8.20
CA LEU A 250 8.20 -5.16 -9.37
C LEU A 250 7.56 -3.85 -9.85
N GLU A 251 7.07 -3.00 -8.94
CA GLU A 251 6.51 -1.69 -9.29
C GLU A 251 7.57 -0.80 -9.98
N LYS A 252 8.79 -0.72 -9.42
CA LYS A 252 9.89 0.02 -10.06
C LYS A 252 10.31 -0.55 -11.40
N LEU A 253 10.21 -1.87 -11.57
CA LEU A 253 10.47 -2.51 -12.86
C LEU A 253 9.38 -2.12 -13.87
N ASN A 254 8.11 -2.08 -13.45
CA ASN A 254 6.99 -1.65 -14.27
C ASN A 254 7.14 -0.20 -14.74
N ASP A 255 7.54 0.72 -13.85
CA ASP A 255 7.83 2.12 -14.20
C ASP A 255 8.91 2.22 -15.28
N ARG A 256 9.99 1.44 -15.12
CA ARG A 256 11.09 1.40 -16.08
C ARG A 256 10.66 0.82 -17.42
N ILE A 257 9.93 -0.29 -17.41
CA ILE A 257 9.43 -0.93 -18.62
C ILE A 257 8.48 0.01 -19.37
N THR A 258 7.57 0.67 -18.66
CA THR A 258 6.66 1.67 -19.21
C THR A 258 7.44 2.82 -19.85
N SER A 259 8.45 3.36 -19.16
CA SER A 259 9.34 4.38 -19.72
C SER A 259 10.05 3.91 -20.99
N TRP A 260 10.53 2.67 -21.01
CA TRP A 260 11.21 2.11 -22.19
C TRP A 260 10.26 1.87 -23.34
N PHE A 261 9.06 1.38 -23.07
CA PHE A 261 8.01 1.24 -24.08
C PHE A 261 7.84 2.59 -24.80
N PHE A 262 7.53 3.66 -24.07
CA PHE A 262 7.28 4.97 -24.69
C PHE A 262 8.51 5.60 -25.35
N ARG A 263 9.70 5.47 -24.78
CA ARG A 263 10.89 6.23 -25.23
C ARG A 263 11.84 5.45 -26.14
N ALA A 264 11.72 4.13 -26.20
CA ALA A 264 12.75 3.27 -26.77
C ALA A 264 12.22 2.05 -27.51
N THR A 265 10.94 2.04 -27.89
CA THR A 265 10.36 0.99 -28.73
C THR A 265 9.55 1.57 -29.88
N SER A 266 9.18 0.72 -30.83
CA SER A 266 8.30 1.07 -31.96
C SER A 266 6.81 1.10 -31.59
N HIS A 267 6.44 0.75 -30.36
CA HIS A 267 5.04 0.60 -29.87
C HIS A 267 4.19 -0.43 -30.63
N LYS A 268 4.80 -1.29 -31.45
CA LYS A 268 4.09 -2.27 -32.28
C LYS A 268 4.10 -3.65 -31.65
N GLY A 269 3.04 -3.98 -30.92
CA GLY A 269 2.73 -5.34 -30.45
C GLY A 269 3.94 -6.11 -29.90
N THR A 270 4.18 -7.32 -30.43
CA THR A 270 5.28 -8.21 -30.01
C THR A 270 6.67 -7.65 -30.28
N VAL A 271 6.84 -6.77 -31.27
CA VAL A 271 8.14 -6.13 -31.58
C VAL A 271 8.58 -5.22 -30.43
N ALA A 272 7.65 -4.45 -29.86
CA ALA A 272 7.95 -3.62 -28.71
C ALA A 272 8.37 -4.47 -27.49
N PHE A 273 7.72 -5.62 -27.29
CA PHE A 273 8.09 -6.56 -26.24
C PHE A 273 9.51 -7.11 -26.45
N GLN A 274 9.85 -7.56 -27.66
CA GLN A 274 11.20 -8.02 -27.98
C GLN A 274 12.25 -6.93 -27.71
N GLN A 275 12.00 -5.69 -28.14
CA GLN A 275 12.91 -4.56 -27.91
C GLN A 275 13.13 -4.26 -26.42
N ILE A 276 12.08 -4.37 -25.60
CA ILE A 276 12.16 -4.23 -24.13
C ILE A 276 13.03 -5.34 -23.54
N MET A 277 12.78 -6.60 -23.94
CA MET A 277 13.54 -7.76 -23.45
C MET A 277 15.01 -7.68 -23.84
N GLU A 278 15.31 -7.32 -25.09
CA GLU A 278 16.68 -7.10 -25.56
C GLU A 278 17.38 -5.96 -24.81
N LYS A 279 16.66 -4.87 -24.51
CA LYS A 279 17.19 -3.76 -23.71
C LYS A 279 17.50 -4.19 -22.28
N GLN A 280 16.60 -4.96 -21.66
CA GLN A 280 16.84 -5.54 -20.33
C GLN A 280 18.07 -6.46 -20.34
N ASN A 281 18.20 -7.31 -21.36
CA ASN A 281 19.36 -8.19 -21.54
C ASN A 281 20.66 -7.41 -21.67
N ARG A 282 20.68 -6.36 -22.51
CA ARG A 282 21.85 -5.46 -22.64
C ARG A 282 22.24 -4.84 -21.30
N ILE A 283 21.28 -4.34 -20.53
CA ILE A 283 21.56 -3.73 -19.21
C ILE A 283 22.08 -4.77 -18.21
N ASN A 284 21.49 -5.96 -18.17
CA ASN A 284 21.91 -7.01 -17.24
C ASN A 284 23.31 -7.55 -17.57
N PHE A 285 23.62 -7.71 -18.87
CA PHE A 285 24.91 -8.21 -19.33
C PHE A 285 26.02 -7.16 -19.15
N LEU A 286 25.77 -5.91 -19.58
CA LEU A 286 26.74 -4.81 -19.49
C LEU A 286 26.87 -4.24 -18.06
N GLY A 287 25.81 -4.34 -17.25
CA GLY A 287 25.82 -3.89 -15.87
C GLY A 287 26.67 -4.75 -14.94
N LYS A 288 26.93 -6.02 -15.30
CA LYS A 288 27.85 -6.90 -14.58
C LYS A 288 29.31 -6.69 -14.98
N SER A 289 29.58 -6.21 -16.20
CA SER A 289 30.93 -6.01 -16.73
C SER A 289 31.47 -4.59 -16.56
N CYS A 290 30.61 -3.59 -16.38
CA CYS A 290 31.03 -2.24 -16.01
C CYS A 290 30.95 -2.03 -14.50
N SER A 291 32.09 -2.17 -13.82
CA SER A 291 32.35 -1.23 -12.74
C SER A 291 32.13 0.17 -13.32
N ARG A 292 31.36 1.04 -12.66
CA ARG A 292 31.32 2.45 -13.02
C ARG A 292 32.72 3.01 -12.76
N THR A 293 33.64 2.81 -13.69
CA THR A 293 34.79 3.68 -13.85
C THR A 293 34.18 5.02 -14.21
N GLY A 294 33.91 5.83 -13.18
CA GLY A 294 33.69 7.24 -13.37
C GLY A 294 34.89 7.71 -14.15
N VAL A 295 34.72 7.92 -15.46
CA VAL A 295 35.74 8.50 -16.31
C VAL A 295 36.04 9.83 -15.63
N LYS A 296 37.20 9.90 -14.96
CA LYS A 296 37.65 11.11 -14.30
C LYS A 296 37.79 12.13 -15.42
N LEU A 297 36.76 12.95 -15.61
CA LEU A 297 36.78 14.03 -16.57
C LEU A 297 37.93 14.96 -16.15
N ILE A 298 39.00 14.99 -16.95
CA ILE A 298 40.13 15.90 -16.75
C ILE A 298 39.88 17.08 -17.66
N CYS A 299 39.73 18.26 -17.08
CA CYS A 299 39.57 19.50 -17.83
C CYS A 299 40.86 19.79 -18.62
N SER A 300 40.79 19.95 -19.94
CA SER A 300 41.99 20.25 -20.73
C SER A 300 42.55 21.65 -20.47
N LYS A 301 41.76 22.57 -19.89
CA LYS A 301 42.16 23.94 -19.54
C LYS A 301 42.91 24.03 -18.21
N CYS A 302 42.30 23.58 -17.10
CA CYS A 302 42.89 23.69 -15.76
C CYS A 302 43.53 22.39 -15.25
N LYS A 303 43.45 21.30 -16.02
CA LYS A 303 43.88 19.94 -15.63
C LYS A 303 43.18 19.38 -14.37
N GLY A 304 42.16 20.07 -13.86
CA GLY A 304 41.33 19.63 -12.73
C GLY A 304 40.48 18.43 -13.07
N LYS A 305 40.19 17.59 -12.06
CA LYS A 305 39.36 16.38 -12.18
C LYS A 305 37.89 16.71 -11.87
N GLY A 306 36.97 15.96 -12.47
CA GLY A 306 35.52 16.02 -12.18
C GLY A 306 34.72 17.00 -13.02
N HIS A 307 35.32 17.68 -14.01
CA HIS A 307 34.63 18.61 -14.89
C HIS A 307 35.34 18.73 -16.26
N ASN A 308 34.68 19.34 -17.25
CA ASN A 308 35.24 19.57 -18.59
C ASN A 308 35.43 21.07 -18.85
N VAL A 309 35.98 21.44 -20.01
CA VAL A 309 36.27 22.85 -20.35
C VAL A 309 35.03 23.75 -20.28
N ARG A 310 33.83 23.23 -20.58
CA ARG A 310 32.59 24.02 -20.59
C ARG A 310 32.14 24.42 -19.18
N THR A 311 32.48 23.61 -18.18
CA THR A 311 32.13 23.80 -16.77
C THR A 311 33.35 24.16 -15.91
N CYS A 312 34.46 24.56 -16.54
CA CYS A 312 35.67 24.99 -15.85
C CYS A 312 35.40 26.28 -15.03
N PRO A 313 35.71 26.33 -13.73
CA PRO A 313 35.57 27.54 -12.92
C PRO A 313 36.51 28.67 -13.36
N GLN A 314 37.64 28.32 -13.98
CA GLN A 314 38.61 29.26 -14.53
C GLN A 314 38.24 29.65 -15.97
N ARG A 315 36.99 30.03 -16.22
CA ARG A 315 36.59 30.55 -17.54
C ARG A 315 37.45 31.73 -17.95
#